data_AF-A0A1T3BI95-F1
#
_entry.id   AF-A0A1T3BI95-F1
#
_cell.length_a   1.000
_cell.length_b   1.000
_cell.length_c   1.000
_cell.angle_alpha   90.00
_cell.angle_beta   90.00
_cell.angle_gamma   90.00
#
_symmetry.space_group_name_H-M   'P 1'
#
loop_
_entity.id
_entity.type
_entity.pdbx_description
1 polymer ?
#
loop_
_entity_poly.entity_id
_entity_poly.type
_entity_poly.pdbx_seq_one_letter_code
_entity_poly.pdbx_strand_id
1 'polypeptide(L)' 'MDVPVSYFFDKGITQSAEGFAESESNFMDFCSSSEGIQLMRAFTNILDAKVRRKIIDLAKALSEEDQTNKL' A
#
# COMPACT_ATOMS: atom_id res chain seq x y z
N MET A 1 -42.69 -22.72 8.07
CA MET A 1 -41.28 -22.39 7.83
C MET A 1 -41.24 -21.19 6.89
N ASP A 2 -41.51 -20.01 7.44
CA ASP A 2 -41.43 -18.74 6.72
C ASP A 2 -40.29 -17.99 7.40
N VAL A 3 -39.11 -18.04 6.80
CA VAL A 3 -37.91 -17.42 7.37
C VAL A 3 -37.81 -16.01 6.80
N PRO A 4 -37.84 -14.97 7.64
CA PRO A 4 -37.68 -13.59 7.21
C PRO A 4 -36.37 -13.41 6.43
N VAL A 5 -36.42 -12.73 5.29
CA VAL A 5 -35.25 -12.44 4.43
C VAL A 5 -34.14 -11.70 5.21
N SER A 6 -34.48 -11.06 6.33
CA SER A 6 -33.53 -10.44 7.27
C SER A 6 -32.49 -11.41 7.86
N TYR A 7 -32.75 -12.73 7.89
CA TYR A 7 -31.76 -13.72 8.33
C TYR A 7 -30.55 -13.85 7.37
N PHE A 8 -30.75 -13.53 6.08
CA PHE A 8 -29.64 -13.49 5.10
C PHE A 8 -28.85 -12.17 5.14
N PHE A 9 -29.41 -11.13 5.75
CA PHE A 9 -28.76 -9.83 5.89
C PHE A 9 -28.00 -9.65 7.20
N ASP A 10 -28.35 -10.41 8.26
CA ASP A 10 -27.58 -10.43 9.52
C ASP A 10 -26.24 -11.20 9.40
N LYS A 11 -26.04 -11.89 8.27
CA LYS A 11 -24.74 -12.44 7.83
C LYS A 11 -24.19 -11.80 6.55
N GLY A 12 -24.79 -10.70 6.06
CA GLY A 12 -24.06 -9.79 5.18
C GLY A 12 -23.17 -8.96 6.10
N ILE A 13 -21.85 -9.03 6.12
CA ILE A 13 -20.92 -8.93 5.00
C ILE A 13 -19.58 -9.58 5.43
N THR A 14 -19.59 -10.78 6.02
CA THR A 14 -18.34 -11.39 6.49
C THR A 14 -17.74 -12.31 5.42
N GLN A 15 -16.59 -11.88 4.91
CA GLN A 15 -15.68 -12.61 4.02
C GLN A 15 -16.12 -12.78 2.56
N SER A 16 -16.20 -11.65 1.86
CA SER A 16 -15.72 -11.58 0.48
C SER A 16 -14.70 -10.43 0.36
N ALA A 17 -13.66 -10.48 1.21
CA ALA A 17 -12.53 -9.56 1.15
C ALA A 17 -11.19 -10.22 1.58
N GLU A 18 -11.14 -11.53 1.76
CA GLU A 18 -9.86 -12.25 1.88
C GLU A 18 -9.34 -12.56 0.48
N GLY A 19 -8.55 -11.65 -0.07
CA GLY A 19 -7.88 -11.88 -1.35
C GLY A 19 -7.35 -10.62 -2.03
N PHE A 20 -7.76 -9.43 -1.60
CA PHE A 20 -7.32 -8.18 -2.25
C PHE A 20 -6.85 -7.07 -1.30
N ALA A 21 -6.90 -7.29 0.02
CA ALA A 21 -6.58 -6.25 0.99
C ALA A 21 -5.12 -6.26 1.48
N GLU A 22 -4.39 -7.38 1.37
CA GLU A 22 -3.02 -7.50 1.91
C GLU A 22 -2.03 -6.54 1.23
N SER A 23 -2.19 -6.22 -0.05
CA SER A 23 -1.29 -5.28 -0.74
C SER A 23 -1.59 -3.81 -0.42
N GLU A 24 -2.86 -3.48 -0.17
CA GLU A 24 -3.30 -2.11 0.11
C GLU A 24 -3.08 -1.75 1.59
N SER A 25 -3.23 -2.71 2.50
CA SER A 25 -2.93 -2.54 3.92
C SER A 25 -1.45 -2.23 4.16
N ASN A 26 -0.55 -2.98 3.53
CA ASN A 26 0.89 -2.75 3.63
C ASN A 26 1.31 -1.35 3.13
N PHE A 27 0.67 -0.84 2.08
CA PHE A 27 0.90 0.51 1.58
C PHE A 27 0.39 1.57 2.56
N MET A 28 -0.81 1.37 3.12
CA MET A 28 -1.41 2.31 4.06
C MET A 28 -0.66 2.36 5.40
N ASP A 29 -0.14 1.21 5.86
CA ASP A 29 0.71 1.09 7.03
C ASP A 29 2.05 1.81 6.82
N PHE A 30 2.65 1.69 5.63
CA PHE A 30 3.85 2.45 5.28
C PHE A 30 3.58 3.96 5.24
N CYS A 31 2.50 4.40 4.60
CA CYS A 31 2.12 5.82 4.56
C CYS A 31 1.84 6.41 5.94
N SER A 32 1.43 5.58 6.90
CA SER A 32 1.17 5.98 8.29
C SER A 32 2.43 5.90 9.17
N SER A 33 3.50 5.28 8.69
CA SER A 33 4.78 5.21 9.39
C SER A 33 5.47 6.58 9.47
N SER A 34 6.25 6.80 10.53
CA SER A 34 7.03 8.03 10.70
C SER A 34 8.01 8.28 9.56
N GLU A 35 8.56 7.21 8.98
CA GLU A 35 9.47 7.26 7.84
C GLU A 35 8.72 7.62 6.54
N GLY A 36 7.61 6.95 6.27
CA GLY A 36 6.78 7.22 5.09
C GLY A 36 6.24 8.66 5.04
N ILE A 37 5.80 9.20 6.19
CA ILE A 37 5.33 10.60 6.28
C ILE A 37 6.46 11.59 6.00
N GLN A 38 7.66 11.35 6.54
CA GLN A 38 8.82 12.21 6.31
C GLN A 38 9.26 12.19 4.85
N LEU A 39 9.32 11.00 4.25
CA LEU A 39 9.65 10.84 2.83
C LEU A 39 8.62 11.56 1.95
N MET A 40 7.32 11.35 2.21
CA MET A 40 6.25 11.97 1.43
C MET A 40 6.30 13.50 1.53
N ARG A 41 6.51 14.06 2.74
CA ARG A 41 6.69 15.51 2.92
C ARG A 41 7.92 16.06 2.20
N ALA A 42 9.06 15.37 2.28
CA ALA A 42 10.28 15.79 1.62
C ALA A 42 10.11 15.75 0.09
N PHE A 43 9.49 14.69 -0.43
CA PHE A 43 9.28 14.48 -1.86
C PHE A 43 8.28 15.47 -2.47
N THR A 44 7.20 15.82 -1.75
CA THR A 44 6.20 16.79 -2.24
C THR A 44 6.74 18.22 -2.33
N ASN A 45 7.71 18.57 -1.48
CA ASN A 45 8.39 19.88 -1.52
C ASN A 45 9.36 20.05 -2.71
N ILE A 46 9.64 18.99 -3.47
CA ILE A 46 10.52 19.06 -4.64
C ILE A 46 9.73 19.62 -5.83
N LEU A 47 10.12 20.83 -6.25
CA LEU A 47 9.48 21.54 -7.36
C LEU A 47 9.84 20.96 -8.74
N ASP A 48 11.10 20.55 -8.93
CA ASP A 48 11.57 20.02 -10.21
C ASP A 48 11.13 18.56 -10.41
N ALA A 49 10.32 18.33 -11.44
CA ALA A 49 9.86 17.00 -11.83
C ALA A 49 11.00 16.05 -12.22
N LYS A 50 12.11 16.56 -12.77
CA LYS A 50 13.29 15.76 -13.11
C LYS A 50 14.00 15.25 -11.88
N VAL A 51 14.07 16.08 -10.82
CA VAL A 51 14.67 15.68 -9.54
C VAL A 51 13.84 14.58 -8.88
N ARG A 52 12.51 14.75 -8.85
CA ARG A 52 11.59 13.69 -8.36
C ARG A 52 11.77 12.38 -9.10
N ARG A 53 11.93 12.43 -10.43
CA ARG A 53 12.18 11.23 -11.26
C ARG A 53 13.47 10.52 -10.84
N LYS A 54 14.57 11.25 -10.69
CA LYS A 54 15.87 10.67 -10.27
C LYS A 54 15.81 10.00 -8.91
N ILE A 55 15.04 10.54 -7.96
CA ILE A 55 14.86 9.93 -6.64
C ILE A 55 14.13 8.60 -6.74
N ILE A 56 13.08 8.53 -7.59
CA ILE A 56 12.37 7.27 -7.86
C ILE A 56 13.32 6.26 -8.53
N ASP A 57 14.09 6.70 -9.52
CA ASP A 57 15.02 5.82 -10.25
C ASP A 57 16.11 5.28 -9.31
N LEU A 58 16.62 6.10 -8.38
CA LEU A 58 17.55 5.67 -7.34
C LEU A 58 16.91 4.64 -6.40
N ALA A 59 15.70 4.90 -5.90
CA ALA A 59 15.00 3.96 -5.02
C ALA A 59 14.80 2.59 -5.68
N LYS A 60 14.49 2.58 -6.99
CA LYS A 60 14.38 1.35 -7.78
C LYS A 60 15.72 0.62 -7.90
N ALA A 61 16.79 1.33 -8.27
CA ALA A 61 18.11 0.73 -8.41
C ALA A 61 18.58 0.05 -7.11
N LEU A 62 18.37 0.71 -5.96
CA LEU A 62 18.71 0.14 -4.66
C LEU A 62 17.85 -1.08 -4.31
N SER A 63 16.57 -1.09 -4.70
CA SER A 63 15.69 -2.26 -4.47
C SER A 63 16.03 -3.48 -5.34
N GLU A 64 16.64 -3.26 -6.52
CA GLU A 64 17.08 -4.32 -7.43
C GLU A 64 18.40 -4.95 -6.96
N GLU A 65 19.31 -4.16 -6.38
CA GLU A 65 20.58 -4.65 -5.81
C GLU A 65 20.39 -5.67 -4.68
N ASP A 66 19.41 -5.44 -3.80
CA ASP A 66 19.05 -6.36 -2.69
C ASP A 66 18.54 -7.73 -3.19
N GLN A 67 17.97 -7.81 -4.39
CA GLN A 67 17.52 -9.08 -4.97
C GLN A 67 18.67 -9.86 -5.62
N THR A 68 19.64 -9.16 -6.22
CA THR A 68 20.80 -9.80 -6.87
C THR A 68 21.84 -10.36 -5.90
N ASN A 69 21.87 -9.87 -4.65
CA ASN A 69 22.86 -10.29 -3.64
C ASN A 69 22.38 -11.46 -2.75
N LYS A 70 21.28 -12.12 -3.13
CA LYS A 70 20.71 -13.28 -2.43
C LYS A 70 21.02 -14.64 -3.09
N LEU A 71 21.96 -14.68 -4.04
CA LEU A 71 22.45 -15.93 -4.65
C LEU A 71 23.72 -16.47 -3.98
#